data_AF-A0A530KPF7-F1
#
_entry.id   AF-A0A530KPF7-F1
#
_cell.length_a   1.000
_cell.length_b   1.000
_cell.length_c   1.000
_cell.angle_alpha   90.00
_cell.angle_beta   90.00
_cell.angle_gamma   90.00
#
_symmetry.space_group_name_H-M   'P 1'
#
loop_
_entity.id
_entity.type
_entity.pdbx_description
1 polymer ?
#
loop_
_entity_poly.entity_id
_entity_poly.type
_entity_poly.pdbx_seq_one_letter_code
_entity_poly.pdbx_strand_id
1 'polypeptide(L)'
;MQHREPKPAVYLAAVLATEVPNGGGSPCGMPAYPAARDAETLVRLGKRALRIAEQKCNGIERYDAKARQVLASWTEADEARAEKTIAKIEADAAAILQPYGATDIKAQGDPRGFVLTFRLASGRSNSFGDGVWGV
;
A
#
# COMPACT_ATOMS: atom_id res chain seq x y z
N MET A 1 7.04 -2.40 31.72
CA MET A 1 6.10 -1.70 30.82
C MET A 1 5.94 -2.56 29.58
N GLN A 2 4.72 -2.95 29.21
CA GLN A 2 4.50 -3.57 27.90
C GLN A 2 4.54 -2.45 26.86
N HIS A 3 5.53 -2.49 25.96
CA HIS A 3 5.62 -1.53 24.87
C HIS A 3 4.49 -1.82 23.88
N ARG A 4 3.62 -0.84 23.65
CA ARG A 4 2.59 -0.92 22.61
C ARG A 4 3.23 -0.62 21.27
N GLU A 5 3.08 -1.53 20.31
CA GLU A 5 3.54 -1.29 18.95
C GLU A 5 2.85 -0.06 18.35
N PRO A 6 3.60 0.83 17.67
CA PRO A 6 3.03 1.98 17.00
C PRO A 6 2.11 1.53 15.86
N LYS A 7 1.08 2.33 15.57
CA LYS A 7 0.21 2.08 14.42
C LYS A 7 1.04 2.07 13.12
N PRO A 8 0.69 1.26 12.11
CA PRO A 8 1.46 1.18 10.86
C PRO A 8 1.69 2.54 10.18
N ALA A 9 0.69 3.43 10.20
CA ALA A 9 0.82 4.79 9.66
C ALA A 9 1.88 5.63 10.39
N VAL A 10 2.01 5.47 11.71
CA VAL A 10 2.97 6.21 12.54
C VAL A 10 4.39 5.73 12.24
N TYR A 11 4.57 4.42 12.08
CA TYR A 11 5.85 3.84 11.69
C TYR A 11 6.27 4.31 10.29
N LEU A 12 5.37 4.18 9.31
CA LEU A 12 5.60 4.62 7.92
C LEU A 12 5.91 6.13 7.85
N ALA A 13 5.18 6.96 8.60
CA ALA A 13 5.43 8.39 8.68
C ALA A 13 6.85 8.70 9.18
N ALA A 14 7.30 8.01 10.23
CA ALA A 14 8.65 8.16 10.75
C ALA A 14 9.70 7.77 9.69
N VAL A 15 9.48 6.67 8.97
CA VAL A 15 10.37 6.26 7.88
C VAL A 15 10.43 7.34 6.80
N LEU A 16 9.28 7.76 6.25
CA LEU A 16 9.20 8.78 5.20
C LEU A 16 9.84 10.11 5.62
N ALA A 17 9.68 10.52 6.88
CA ALA A 17 10.31 11.73 7.41
C ALA A 17 11.84 11.60 7.49
N THR A 18 12.37 10.38 7.58
CA THR A 18 13.83 10.11 7.53
C THR A 18 14.34 9.84 6.12
N GLU A 19 13.46 9.64 5.13
CA GLU A 19 13.88 9.40 3.76
C GLU A 19 14.41 10.69 3.14
N VAL A 20 15.59 10.57 2.54
CA VAL A 20 16.22 11.65 1.78
C VAL A 20 16.11 11.31 0.31
N PRO A 21 15.44 12.14 -0.51
CA PRO A 21 15.57 12.05 -1.95
C PRO A 21 17.06 12.23 -2.30
N ASN A 22 17.70 11.21 -2.88
CA ASN A 22 19.11 11.17 -3.34
C ASN A 22 20.22 10.87 -2.31
N GLY A 23 19.93 10.23 -1.17
CA GLY A 23 20.98 9.62 -0.32
C GLY A 23 21.94 10.59 0.39
N GLY A 24 21.64 11.89 0.42
CA GLY A 24 22.43 12.91 1.12
C GLY A 24 22.03 13.07 2.59
N GLY A 25 22.97 12.86 3.51
CA GLY A 25 22.77 12.87 4.97
C GLY A 25 22.45 14.24 5.63
N SER A 26 21.36 14.91 5.23
CA SER A 26 20.78 15.99 6.02
C SER A 26 19.78 15.43 7.04
N PRO A 27 19.79 15.84 8.32
CA PRO A 27 19.01 15.21 9.40
C PRO A 27 17.49 15.41 9.29
N CYS A 28 17.03 16.22 8.34
CA CYS A 28 15.62 16.50 8.09
C CYS A 28 15.29 16.14 6.64
N GLY A 29 15.05 14.84 6.41
CA GLY A 29 14.21 14.37 5.31
C GLY A 29 12.82 15.02 5.37
N MET A 30 11.99 14.75 4.37
CA MET A 30 10.70 15.43 4.11
C MET A 30 9.95 15.93 5.37
N PRO A 31 9.35 17.15 5.35
CA PRO A 31 8.70 17.70 6.53
C PRO A 31 7.71 16.70 7.16
N ALA A 32 7.75 16.58 8.50
CA ALA A 32 7.05 15.52 9.21
C ALA A 32 5.53 15.49 8.98
N TYR A 33 4.90 16.65 8.76
CA TYR A 33 3.46 16.74 8.51
C TYR A 33 3.06 16.15 7.15
N PRO A 34 3.66 16.56 6.00
CA PRO A 34 3.51 15.85 4.73
C PRO A 34 3.76 14.34 4.82
N ALA A 35 4.87 13.94 5.46
CA ALA A 35 5.22 12.52 5.61
C ALA A 35 4.14 11.73 6.36
N ALA A 36 3.56 12.30 7.41
CA ALA A 36 2.45 11.68 8.14
C ALA A 36 1.16 11.55 7.31
N ARG A 37 0.80 12.60 6.57
CA ARG A 37 -0.38 12.58 5.67
C ARG A 37 -0.22 11.56 4.55
N ASP A 38 0.97 11.50 3.96
CA ASP A 38 1.31 10.59 2.88
C ASP A 38 1.29 9.13 3.38
N ALA A 39 1.86 8.88 4.56
CA ALA A 39 1.79 7.60 5.26
C ALA A 39 0.35 7.11 5.50
N GLU A 40 -0.53 7.98 6.03
CA GLU A 40 -1.94 7.63 6.22
C GLU A 40 -2.65 7.30 4.91
N THR A 41 -2.27 7.97 3.82
CA THR A 41 -2.84 7.74 2.50
C THR A 41 -2.38 6.40 1.93
N LEU A 42 -1.08 6.09 2.02
CA LEU A 42 -0.52 4.80 1.61
C LEU A 42 -1.14 3.63 2.40
N VAL A 43 -1.36 3.79 3.70
CA VAL A 43 -2.05 2.77 4.52
C VAL A 43 -3.48 2.55 4.04
N ARG A 44 -4.21 3.61 3.67
CA ARG A 44 -5.57 3.50 3.12
C ARG A 44 -5.57 2.81 1.75
N LEU A 45 -4.60 3.12 0.90
CA LEU A 45 -4.41 2.45 -0.39
C LEU A 45 -4.09 0.96 -0.20
N GLY A 46 -3.20 0.61 0.71
CA GLY A 46 -2.88 -0.77 1.07
C GLY A 46 -4.10 -1.54 1.56
N LYS A 47 -4.91 -0.97 2.47
CA LYS A 47 -6.18 -1.60 2.91
C LYS A 47 -7.17 -1.83 1.77
N ARG A 48 -7.20 -0.92 0.78
CA ARG A 48 -8.04 -1.09 -0.41
C ARG A 48 -7.53 -2.23 -1.29
N ALA A 49 -6.22 -2.33 -1.50
CA ALA A 49 -5.60 -3.45 -2.20
C ALA A 49 -5.85 -4.79 -1.48
N LEU A 50 -5.77 -4.80 -0.14
CA LEU A 50 -6.03 -5.98 0.70
C LEU A 50 -7.44 -6.52 0.47
N ARG A 51 -8.44 -5.63 0.50
CA ARG A 51 -9.82 -6.02 0.27
C ARG A 51 -10.04 -6.65 -1.10
N ILE A 52 -9.34 -6.17 -2.13
CA ILE A 52 -9.41 -6.73 -3.48
C ILE A 52 -8.74 -8.12 -3.50
N ALA A 53 -7.58 -8.26 -2.87
CA ALA A 53 -6.88 -9.54 -2.76
C ALA A 53 -7.73 -10.58 -2.00
N GLU A 54 -8.35 -10.21 -0.88
CA GLU A 54 -9.28 -11.06 -0.13
C GLU A 54 -10.50 -11.44 -0.98
N GLN A 55 -11.05 -10.49 -1.74
CA GLN A 55 -12.18 -10.74 -2.64
C GLN A 55 -11.86 -11.76 -3.73
N LYS A 56 -10.66 -11.67 -4.32
CA LYS A 56 -10.17 -12.63 -5.30
C LYS A 56 -9.98 -14.02 -4.68
N CYS A 57 -9.38 -14.10 -3.48
CA CYS A 57 -9.06 -15.37 -2.84
C CYS A 57 -10.30 -16.10 -2.27
N ASN A 58 -11.23 -15.36 -1.65
CA ASN A 58 -12.33 -15.98 -0.92
C ASN A 58 -13.59 -16.22 -1.77
N GLY A 59 -13.63 -15.73 -3.02
CA GLY A 59 -14.82 -15.86 -3.88
C GLY A 59 -16.06 -15.28 -3.20
N ILE A 60 -16.04 -13.97 -2.91
CA ILE A 60 -17.10 -13.38 -2.07
C ILE A 60 -18.43 -13.37 -2.81
N GLU A 61 -19.44 -13.99 -2.21
CA GLU A 61 -20.84 -13.84 -2.60
C GLU A 61 -21.23 -12.36 -2.57
N ARG A 62 -21.42 -11.77 -3.76
CA ARG A 62 -21.81 -10.37 -3.90
C ARG A 62 -23.13 -10.28 -4.61
N TYR A 63 -24.06 -9.54 -4.01
CA TYR A 63 -25.30 -9.16 -4.68
C TYR A 63 -25.01 -8.19 -5.85
N ASP A 64 -25.32 -8.63 -7.07
CA ASP A 64 -25.36 -7.77 -8.25
C ASP A 64 -26.75 -7.13 -8.35
N ALA A 65 -26.82 -5.82 -8.12
CA ALA A 65 -28.07 -5.07 -8.17
C ALA A 65 -28.69 -4.97 -9.58
N LYS A 66 -27.90 -5.11 -10.65
CA LYS A 66 -28.40 -5.09 -12.04
C LYS A 66 -29.02 -6.43 -12.41
N ALA A 67 -28.34 -7.52 -12.07
CA ALA A 67 -28.85 -8.88 -12.32
C ALA A 67 -29.86 -9.34 -11.25
N ARG A 68 -29.95 -8.63 -10.12
CA ARG A 68 -30.74 -8.97 -8.92
C ARG A 68 -30.42 -10.38 -8.38
N GLN A 69 -29.16 -10.78 -8.45
CA GLN A 69 -28.69 -12.11 -8.09
C GLN A 69 -27.43 -12.02 -7.23
N VAL A 70 -27.22 -13.01 -6.37
CA VAL A 70 -25.95 -13.19 -5.66
C VAL A 70 -25.01 -13.92 -6.62
N LEU A 71 -23.91 -13.27 -7.00
CA LEU A 71 -22.84 -13.89 -7.76
C LEU A 71 -22.01 -14.72 -6.78
N ALA A 72 -22.04 -16.04 -6.95
CA ALA A 72 -21.28 -16.98 -6.13
C ALA A 72 -19.80 -17.07 -6.52
N SER A 73 -19.41 -16.46 -7.64
CA SER A 73 -18.04 -16.53 -8.18
C SER A 73 -17.54 -15.18 -8.67
N TRP A 74 -16.23 -15.01 -8.56
CA TRP A 74 -15.51 -13.88 -9.15
C TRP A 74 -15.61 -13.94 -10.68
N THR A 75 -16.15 -12.88 -11.29
CA THR A 75 -16.39 -12.84 -12.75
C THR A 75 -15.27 -12.09 -13.49
N GLU A 76 -15.20 -12.24 -14.82
CA GLU A 76 -14.28 -11.45 -15.66
C GLU A 76 -14.50 -9.92 -15.50
N ALA A 77 -15.74 -9.49 -15.29
CA ALA A 77 -16.06 -8.09 -15.04
C ALA A 77 -15.57 -7.60 -13.66
N ASP A 78 -15.42 -8.51 -12.69
CA ASP A 78 -14.79 -8.21 -11.41
C ASP A 78 -13.27 -8.12 -11.56
N GLU A 79 -12.67 -9.02 -12.35
CA GLU A 79 -11.25 -8.98 -12.68
C GLU A 79 -10.88 -7.64 -13.33
N ALA A 80 -11.61 -7.22 -14.37
CA ALA A 80 -11.36 -5.95 -15.06
C ALA A 80 -11.51 -4.72 -14.13
N ARG A 81 -12.47 -4.75 -13.20
CA ARG A 81 -12.65 -3.68 -12.20
C ARG A 81 -11.54 -3.68 -11.16
N ALA A 82 -11.09 -4.85 -10.74
CA ALA A 82 -9.99 -5.02 -9.80
C ALA A 82 -8.68 -4.53 -10.43
N GLU A 83 -8.36 -4.95 -11.65
CA GLU A 83 -7.18 -4.49 -12.41
C GLU A 83 -7.17 -2.97 -12.56
N LYS A 84 -8.30 -2.36 -12.96
CA LYS A 84 -8.41 -0.90 -13.06
C LYS A 84 -8.19 -0.22 -11.71
N THR A 85 -8.67 -0.82 -10.63
CA THR A 85 -8.51 -0.27 -9.29
C THR A 85 -7.08 -0.42 -8.79
N ILE A 86 -6.43 -1.57 -9.05
CA ILE A 86 -5.03 -1.84 -8.74
C ILE A 86 -4.13 -0.86 -9.48
N ALA A 87 -4.33 -0.69 -10.79
CA ALA A 87 -3.56 0.28 -11.59
C ALA A 87 -3.72 1.71 -11.06
N LYS A 88 -4.92 2.09 -10.60
CA LYS A 88 -5.14 3.38 -9.95
C LYS A 88 -4.41 3.49 -8.62
N ILE A 89 -4.44 2.44 -7.79
CA ILE A 89 -3.72 2.41 -6.51
C ILE A 89 -2.22 2.56 -6.76
N GLU A 90 -1.65 1.88 -7.76
CA GLU A 90 -0.24 1.99 -8.13
C GLU A 90 0.11 3.42 -8.59
N ALA A 91 -0.73 4.04 -9.43
CA ALA A 91 -0.52 5.42 -9.87
C ALA A 91 -0.61 6.43 -8.71
N ASP A 92 -1.60 6.29 -7.83
CA ASP A 92 -1.77 7.15 -6.66
C ASP A 92 -0.59 6.98 -5.68
N ALA A 93 -0.14 5.74 -5.44
CA ALA A 93 1.02 5.44 -4.62
C ALA A 93 2.32 5.99 -5.23
N ALA A 94 2.48 5.86 -6.56
CA ALA A 94 3.63 6.41 -7.28
C ALA A 94 3.70 7.94 -7.18
N ALA A 95 2.58 8.64 -7.32
CA ALA A 95 2.53 10.09 -7.16
C ALA A 95 2.92 10.52 -5.73
N ILE A 96 2.49 9.77 -4.71
CA ILE A 96 2.86 10.04 -3.31
C ILE A 96 4.33 9.75 -3.06
N LEU A 97 4.85 8.65 -3.63
CA LEU A 97 6.19 8.15 -3.33
C LEU A 97 7.30 8.74 -4.22
N GLN A 98 6.95 9.40 -5.32
CA GLN A 98 7.89 10.06 -6.24
C GLN A 98 8.86 11.02 -5.52
N PRO A 99 8.40 11.91 -4.61
CA PRO A 99 9.31 12.81 -3.89
C PRO A 99 10.31 12.08 -2.98
N TYR A 100 10.01 10.85 -2.58
CA TYR A 100 10.85 10.01 -1.74
C TYR A 100 11.82 9.13 -2.55
N GLY A 101 11.84 9.30 -3.89
CA GLY A 101 12.69 8.52 -4.79
C GLY A 101 12.36 7.03 -4.81
N ALA A 102 11.11 6.66 -4.51
CA ALA A 102 10.74 5.25 -4.43
C ALA A 102 10.62 4.61 -5.82
N THR A 103 10.93 3.32 -5.89
CA THR A 103 10.83 2.47 -7.07
C THR A 103 10.07 1.18 -6.75
N ASP A 104 9.84 0.34 -7.77
CA ASP A 104 9.23 -1.00 -7.63
C ASP A 104 7.86 -1.00 -6.94
N ILE A 105 7.05 0.03 -7.21
CA ILE A 105 5.72 0.20 -6.61
C ILE A 105 4.76 -0.79 -7.27
N LYS A 106 4.16 -1.69 -6.48
CA LYS A 106 3.22 -2.71 -6.95
C LYS A 106 2.07 -2.87 -5.96
N ALA A 107 0.84 -2.91 -6.45
CA ALA A 107 -0.35 -3.14 -5.63
C ALA A 107 -0.91 -4.56 -5.87
N GLN A 108 -0.02 -5.55 -5.71
CA GLN A 108 -0.30 -6.96 -5.93
C GLN A 108 0.34 -7.77 -4.81
N GLY A 109 -0.28 -8.88 -4.40
CA GLY A 109 0.26 -9.73 -3.35
C GLY A 109 -0.75 -10.72 -2.79
N ASP A 110 -0.28 -11.60 -1.91
CA ASP A 110 -1.12 -12.49 -1.11
C ASP A 110 -1.84 -11.65 -0.03
N PRO A 111 -3.17 -11.79 0.16
CA PRO A 111 -3.88 -11.11 1.26
C PRO A 111 -3.33 -11.43 2.66
N ARG A 112 -2.54 -12.49 2.83
CA ARG A 112 -1.84 -12.85 4.07
C ARG A 112 -0.50 -12.12 4.25
N GLY A 113 -0.04 -11.39 3.22
CA GLY A 113 1.21 -10.64 3.20
C GLY A 113 1.00 -9.19 2.78
N PHE A 114 2.03 -8.58 2.18
CA PHE A 114 1.95 -7.21 1.70
C PHE A 114 1.29 -7.12 0.34
N VAL A 115 0.27 -6.27 0.26
CA VAL A 115 -0.55 -6.05 -0.94
C VAL A 115 -0.23 -4.75 -1.66
N LEU A 116 0.54 -3.87 -1.03
CA LEU A 116 1.16 -2.69 -1.64
C LEU A 116 2.63 -2.72 -1.26
N THR A 117 3.52 -2.92 -2.23
CA THR A 117 4.96 -2.98 -2.02
C THR A 117 5.68 -1.85 -2.75
N PHE A 118 6.76 -1.33 -2.17
CA PHE A 118 7.64 -0.35 -2.80
C PHE A 118 9.03 -0.40 -2.18
N ARG A 119 10.01 0.20 -2.87
CA ARG A 119 11.38 0.40 -2.37
C ARG A 119 11.70 1.87 -2.32
N LEU A 120 12.19 2.35 -1.20
CA LEU A 120 12.63 3.73 -1.03
C LEU A 120 14.05 3.90 -1.59
N ALA A 121 14.46 5.15 -1.87
CA ALA A 121 15.80 5.43 -2.37
C ALA A 121 16.92 4.94 -1.43
N SER A 122 16.63 4.85 -0.12
CA SER A 122 17.53 4.28 0.89
C SER A 122 17.73 2.76 0.80
N GLY A 123 17.02 2.08 -0.09
CA GLY A 123 17.00 0.62 -0.21
C GLY A 123 16.04 -0.07 0.75
N ARG A 124 15.41 0.67 1.67
CA ARG A 124 14.35 0.14 2.55
C ARG A 124 13.14 -0.27 1.72
N SER A 125 12.59 -1.45 2.00
CA SER A 125 11.35 -1.92 1.42
C SER A 125 10.29 -2.10 2.49
N ASN A 126 9.04 -2.25 2.06
CA ASN A 126 7.96 -2.71 2.92
C ASN A 126 7.56 -4.17 2.63
N SER A 127 8.46 -4.97 2.04
CA SER A 127 8.25 -6.39 1.70
C SER A 127 9.44 -7.27 2.11
N PHE A 128 9.26 -8.59 2.28
CA PHE A 128 10.26 -9.53 2.83
C PHE A 128 11.66 -9.43 2.17
N GLY A 129 12.66 -8.98 2.95
CA GLY A 129 14.10 -8.88 2.65
C GLY A 129 14.81 -7.85 3.55
N ASP A 130 16.07 -8.01 3.93
CA ASP A 130 16.75 -7.15 4.93
C ASP A 130 16.44 -5.64 4.79
N GLY A 131 15.82 -5.05 5.81
CA GLY A 131 15.35 -3.65 5.80
C GLY A 131 13.83 -3.43 5.71
N VAL A 132 13.01 -4.45 5.98
CA VAL A 132 11.53 -4.44 5.88
C VAL A 132 10.82 -3.67 6.98
N TRP A 133 9.76 -2.95 6.65
CA TRP A 133 8.68 -2.62 7.60
C TRP A 133 7.31 -2.63 6.92
N GLY A 134 6.26 -3.11 7.59
CA GLY A 134 5.01 -3.50 6.95
C GLY A 134 3.75 -2.71 7.34
N VAL A 135 2.77 -2.63 6.43
CA VAL A 135 1.35 -2.30 6.72
C VAL A 135 0.47 -3.50 6.36
#